data_AF-A0A945AWE2-F1
#
_entry.id   AF-A0A945AWE2-F1
#
_cell.length_a   1.000
_cell.length_b   1.000
_cell.length_c   1.000
_cell.angle_alpha   90.00
_cell.angle_beta   90.00
_cell.angle_gamma   90.00
#
_symmetry.space_group_name_H-M   'P 1'
#
loop_
_entity.id
_entity.type
_entity.pdbx_description
1 polymer ?
#
loop_
_entity_poly.entity_id
_entity_poly.type
_entity_poly.pdbx_seq_one_letter_code
_entity_poly.pdbx_strand_id
1 'polypeptide(L)' 'PNDNPAKTPYELFNLAQDPFEKHNLADSKPQVLKKMMATMTASLQEHSALYPVDPDGNELLPIAP' A
#
# COMPACT_ATOMS: atom_id res chain seq x y z
N PRO A 1 2.59 10.47 3.60
CA PRO A 1 2.38 10.65 5.07
C PRO A 1 3.62 11.28 5.71
N ASN A 2 3.47 12.21 6.64
CA ASN A 2 4.59 12.95 7.23
C ASN A 2 5.60 12.05 7.97
N ASP A 3 5.15 10.86 8.43
CA ASP A 3 6.00 9.88 9.12
C ASP A 3 6.55 8.77 8.20
N ASN A 4 6.17 8.74 6.91
CA ASN A 4 6.80 7.82 5.98
C ASN A 4 8.16 8.41 5.54
N PRO A 5 9.31 7.78 5.87
CA PRO A 5 10.61 8.26 5.41
C PRO A 5 10.72 8.32 3.89
N ALA A 6 10.01 7.46 3.15
CA ALA A 6 9.94 7.49 1.69
C ALA A 6 9.11 8.67 1.14
N LYS A 7 8.30 9.32 2.00
CA LYS A 7 7.38 10.43 1.67
C LYS A 7 6.37 10.14 0.55
N THR A 8 6.25 8.89 0.10
CA THR A 8 5.24 8.45 -0.87
C THR A 8 4.07 7.76 -0.16
N PRO A 9 2.88 7.69 -0.77
CA PRO A 9 1.77 6.92 -0.24
C PRO A 9 1.86 5.41 -0.56
N TYR A 10 2.56 5.05 -1.64
CA TYR A 10 2.65 3.68 -2.13
C TYR A 10 4.06 3.35 -2.64
N GLU A 11 4.44 2.09 -2.51
CA GLU A 11 5.67 1.53 -3.06
C GLU A 11 5.37 0.18 -3.72
N LEU A 12 5.99 -0.08 -4.88
CA LEU A 12 5.83 -1.32 -5.62
C LEU A 12 7.21 -1.86 -6.02
N PHE A 13 7.55 -3.06 -5.58
CA PHE A 13 8.84 -3.68 -5.88
C PHE A 13 8.67 -4.99 -6.63
N ASN A 14 9.66 -5.34 -7.47
CA ASN A 14 9.76 -6.64 -8.09
C ASN A 14 10.90 -7.43 -7.46
N LEU A 15 10.60 -8.21 -6.42
CA LEU A 15 11.61 -8.92 -5.62
C LEU A 15 12.47 -9.92 -6.41
N ALA A 16 11.99 -10.43 -7.54
CA ALA A 16 12.79 -11.30 -8.40
C ALA A 16 13.94 -10.55 -9.10
N GLN A 17 13.77 -9.25 -9.35
CA GLN A 17 14.76 -8.38 -9.99
C GLN A 17 15.45 -7.43 -9.00
N ASP A 18 14.78 -7.13 -7.90
CA ASP A 18 15.15 -6.15 -6.89
C ASP A 18 14.89 -6.71 -5.48
N PRO A 19 15.67 -7.71 -5.04
CA PRO A 19 15.45 -8.41 -3.77
C PRO A 19 15.71 -7.55 -2.53
N PHE A 20 16.28 -6.36 -2.71
CA PHE A 20 16.57 -5.41 -1.64
C PHE A 20 15.73 -4.13 -1.74
N GLU A 21 14.66 -4.14 -2.55
CA GLU A 21 13.65 -3.08 -2.63
C GLU A 21 14.26 -1.69 -2.90
N LYS A 22 15.26 -1.62 -3.78
CA LYS A 22 15.96 -0.36 -4.10
C LYS A 22 15.23 0.45 -5.17
N HIS A 23 14.36 -0.18 -5.97
CA HIS A 23 13.76 0.39 -7.16
C HIS A 23 12.24 0.39 -7.06
N ASN A 24 11.68 1.49 -6.56
CA ASN A 24 10.23 1.66 -6.50
C ASN A 24 9.64 1.84 -7.93
N LEU A 25 8.70 0.96 -8.28
CA LEU A 25 8.01 0.91 -9.57
C LEU A 25 6.63 1.55 -9.55
N ALA A 26 6.16 2.10 -8.42
CA ALA A 26 4.79 2.59 -8.23
C ALA A 26 4.34 3.53 -9.35
N ASP A 27 5.17 4.51 -9.72
CA ASP A 27 4.86 5.49 -10.77
C ASP A 27 4.97 4.88 -12.18
N SER A 28 5.89 3.93 -12.38
CA SER A 28 6.17 3.32 -13.70
C SER A 28 5.24 2.16 -14.05
N LYS A 29 4.55 1.57 -13.07
CA LYS A 29 3.66 0.40 -13.22
C LYS A 29 2.32 0.63 -12.50
N PRO A 30 1.58 1.72 -12.80
CA PRO A 30 0.37 2.09 -12.06
C PRO A 30 -0.75 1.03 -12.13
N GLN A 31 -0.84 0.29 -13.24
CA GLN A 31 -1.84 -0.78 -13.38
C GLN A 31 -1.55 -1.99 -12.48
N VAL A 32 -0.27 -2.32 -12.29
CA VAL A 32 0.13 -3.40 -11.38
C VAL A 32 -0.14 -2.97 -9.94
N LEU A 33 0.22 -1.72 -9.60
CA LEU A 33 -0.03 -1.16 -8.29
C LEU A 33 -1.54 -1.18 -7.94
N LYS A 34 -2.40 -0.67 -8.82
CA LYS A 34 -3.86 -0.68 -8.61
C LYS A 34 -4.39 -2.09 -8.41
N LYS A 35 -3.95 -3.05 -9.25
CA LYS A 35 -4.37 -4.46 -9.12
C LYS A 35 -3.99 -5.04 -7.75
N MET A 36 -2.74 -4.85 -7.33
CA MET A 36 -2.25 -5.41 -6.06
C MET A 36 -2.93 -4.76 -4.86
N MET A 37 -3.11 -3.44 -4.87
CA MET A 37 -3.82 -2.72 -3.80
C MET A 37 -5.29 -3.15 -3.69
N ALA A 38 -5.96 -3.39 -4.82
CA ALA A 38 -7.34 -3.88 -4.82
C ALA A 38 -7.43 -5.30 -4.21
N THR A 39 -6.50 -6.19 -4.57
CA THR A 39 -6.44 -7.54 -3.98
C THR A 39 -6.17 -7.49 -2.48
N MET A 40 -5.19 -6.68 -2.04
CA MET A 40 -4.88 -6.49 -0.62
C MET A 40 -6.09 -5.99 0.16
N THR A 41 -6.79 -4.98 -0.36
CA THR A 41 -7.96 -4.39 0.31
C THR A 41 -9.09 -5.42 0.46
N ALA A 42 -9.35 -6.20 -0.59
CA ALA A 42 -10.35 -7.27 -0.53
C ALA A 42 -10.01 -8.33 0.52
N SER A 43 -8.75 -8.77 0.59
CA SER A 43 -8.32 -9.76 1.60
C SER A 43 -8.38 -9.21 3.03
N LEU A 44 -8.09 -7.93 3.25
CA LEU A 44 -8.23 -7.30 4.57
C LEU A 44 -9.69 -7.29 5.03
N GLN A 45 -10.62 -7.00 4.12
CA GLN A 45 -12.06 -7.08 4.40
C GLN A 45 -12.50 -8.52 4.69
N GLU A 46 -12.08 -9.49 3.88
CA GLU A 46 -12.39 -10.91 4.06
C GLU A 46 -11.93 -11.43 5.42
N HIS A 47 -10.73 -11.03 5.85
CA HIS A 47 -10.16 -11.46 7.12
C HIS A 47 -10.57 -10.59 8.32
N SER A 48 -11.48 -9.61 8.13
CA SER A 48 -11.91 -8.69 9.19
C SER A 48 -10.71 -8.05 9.91
N ALA A 49 -9.73 -7.62 9.12
CA ALA A 49 -8.51 -7.02 9.64
C ALA A 49 -8.83 -5.78 10.48
N LEU A 50 -8.03 -5.57 11.54
CA LEU A 50 -8.11 -4.37 12.36
C LEU A 50 -7.32 -3.24 11.71
N TYR A 51 -7.85 -2.03 11.79
CA TYR A 51 -7.23 -0.83 11.24
C TYR A 51 -6.79 0.13 12.35
N PRO A 52 -5.74 0.93 12.12
CA PRO A 52 -5.48 2.10 12.94
C PRO A 52 -6.68 3.03 12.94
N VAL A 53 -6.89 3.74 14.04
CA VAL A 53 -7.91 4.80 14.14
C VAL A 53 -7.26 6.18 14.19
N ASP A 54 -7.94 7.16 13.60
CA ASP A 54 -7.59 8.56 13.75
C ASP A 54 -7.97 9.09 15.17
N PRO A 55 -7.61 10.34 15.51
CA PRO A 55 -7.96 10.92 16.81
C PRO A 55 -9.46 11.02 17.09
N ASP A 56 -10.31 11.01 16.06
CA ASP A 56 -11.77 11.06 16.15
C ASP A 56 -12.39 9.65 16.27
N GLY A 57 -11.56 8.60 16.21
CA GLY A 57 -11.96 7.20 16.32
C GLY A 57 -12.38 6.55 15.00
N ASN A 58 -12.14 7.19 13.84
CA ASN A 58 -12.46 6.61 12.54
C ASN A 58 -11.33 5.68 12.06
N GLU A 59 -11.71 4.54 11.48
CA GLU A 59 -10.75 3.60 10.89
C GLU A 59 -10.05 4.17 9.66
N LEU A 60 -8.72 4.02 9.63
CA LEU A 60 -7.86 4.39 8.51
C LEU A 60 -7.70 3.21 7.55
N LEU A 61 -8.56 3.17 6.53
CA LEU A 61 -8.53 2.14 5.50
C LEU A 61 -7.45 2.40 4.44
N PRO A 62 -6.90 1.34 3.81
CA PRO A 62 -6.04 1.49 2.64
C PRO A 62 -6.77 2.24 1.51
N ILE A 63 -6.13 3.27 0.97
CA ILE A 63 -6.65 4.02 -0.18
C ILE A 63 -6.08 3.40 -1.46
N ALA A 64 -6.91 3.25 -2.49
CA ALA A 64 -6.43 2.80 -3.79
C ALA A 64 -5.72 3.95 -4.56
N PRO A 65 -4.61 3.68 -5.28
CA PRO A 65 -3.94 4.65 -6.15
C PRO A 65 -4.68 4.92 -7.46
#